data_AF-A0A8H9MA54-F1
#
_entry.id   AF-A0A8H9MA54-F1
#
_cell.length_a   1.000
_cell.length_b   1.000
_cell.length_c   1.000
_cell.angle_alpha   90.00
_cell.angle_beta   90.00
_cell.angle_gamma   90.00
#
_symmetry.space_group_name_H-M   'P 1'
#
loop_
_entity.id
_entity.type
_entity.pdbx_description
1 polymer ?
#
loop_
_entity_poly.entity_id
_entity_poly.type
_entity_poly.pdbx_seq_one_letter_code
_entity_poly.pdbx_strand_id
1 'polypeptide(L)'
;MPLDQLDEADTPASPDVAEACQSAQLMDELELVLLQLPLVCRQVFLWNKIEGYSQREIAERLGLSQSMVEKHMKRALTHLQTHLYLFQQD
;
A
#
# COMPACT_ATOMS: atom_id res chain seq x y z
N MET A 1 27.23 -23.31 -43.38
CA MET A 1 25.99 -23.16 -42.59
C MET A 1 25.31 -24.51 -42.52
N PRO A 2 24.97 -24.95 -41.31
CA PRO A 2 23.56 -25.13 -40.97
C PRO A 2 23.20 -24.28 -39.75
N LEU A 3 22.07 -23.59 -39.88
CA LEU A 3 21.37 -22.84 -38.86
C LEU A 3 20.36 -23.81 -38.23
N ASP A 4 20.70 -24.48 -37.13
CA ASP A 4 19.70 -25.33 -36.45
C ASP A 4 20.07 -25.60 -35.00
N GLN A 5 20.07 -24.55 -34.18
CA GLN A 5 19.84 -24.61 -32.73
C GLN A 5 19.98 -23.20 -32.16
N LEU A 6 19.04 -22.33 -32.54
CA LEU A 6 18.60 -21.31 -31.59
C LEU A 6 17.77 -22.09 -30.58
N ASP A 7 18.40 -22.37 -29.44
CA ASP A 7 17.73 -22.89 -28.25
C ASP A 7 16.56 -21.94 -27.93
N GLU A 8 15.37 -22.39 -28.33
CA GLU A 8 14.12 -21.72 -28.05
C GLU A 8 13.90 -21.75 -26.54
N ALA A 9 13.77 -20.55 -25.99
CA ALA A 9 13.06 -20.29 -24.74
C ALA A 9 13.67 -20.92 -23.47
N ASP A 10 14.87 -20.47 -23.08
CA ASP A 10 15.07 -20.13 -21.66
C ASP A 10 14.28 -18.85 -21.38
N THR A 11 12.95 -19.00 -21.33
CA THR A 11 12.10 -18.00 -20.69
C THR A 11 12.43 -18.12 -19.21
N PRO A 12 13.05 -17.10 -18.58
CA PRO A 12 13.40 -17.20 -17.18
C PRO A 12 12.11 -17.44 -16.41
N ALA A 13 12.12 -18.57 -15.69
CA ALA A 13 11.14 -19.02 -14.71
C ALA A 13 10.01 -18.02 -14.48
N SER A 14 8.83 -18.34 -15.01
CA SER A 14 7.57 -17.73 -14.56
C SER A 14 7.63 -17.69 -13.03
N PRO A 15 7.56 -16.51 -12.38
CA PRO A 15 7.47 -16.48 -10.94
C PRO A 15 6.26 -17.33 -10.58
N ASP A 16 6.52 -18.25 -9.67
CA ASP A 16 5.66 -19.33 -9.25
C ASP A 16 4.22 -18.81 -9.09
N VAL A 17 3.23 -19.48 -9.70
CA VAL A 17 1.83 -19.07 -9.62
C VAL A 17 1.36 -18.91 -8.17
N ALA A 18 2.02 -19.57 -7.21
CA ALA A 18 1.77 -19.39 -5.78
C ALA A 18 2.39 -18.10 -5.21
N GLU A 19 3.53 -17.59 -5.71
CA GLU A 19 4.06 -16.26 -5.37
C GLU A 19 3.17 -15.13 -5.93
N ALA A 20 2.68 -15.28 -7.16
CA ALA A 20 1.72 -14.35 -7.73
C ALA A 20 0.39 -14.34 -6.96
N CYS A 21 -0.06 -15.52 -6.50
CA CYS A 21 -1.26 -15.64 -5.67
C CYS A 21 -1.06 -15.01 -4.27
N GLN A 22 0.07 -15.26 -3.61
CA GLN A 22 0.39 -14.68 -2.30
C GLN A 22 0.50 -13.15 -2.36
N SER A 23 1.15 -12.62 -3.40
CA SER A 23 1.26 -11.17 -3.59
C SER A 23 -0.10 -10.51 -3.87
N ALA A 24 -0.97 -11.14 -4.65
CA ALA A 24 -2.33 -10.66 -4.88
C ALA A 24 -3.19 -10.69 -3.60
N GLN A 25 -3.07 -11.75 -2.79
CA GLN A 25 -3.79 -11.87 -1.51
C GLN A 25 -3.38 -10.78 -0.53
N LEU A 26 -2.08 -10.50 -0.41
CA LEU A 26 -1.57 -9.39 0.42
C LEU A 26 -2.10 -8.03 -0.05
N MET A 27 -2.20 -7.82 -1.37
CA MET A 27 -2.72 -6.57 -1.94
C MET A 27 -4.21 -6.40 -1.65
N ASP A 28 -5.02 -7.43 -1.86
CA ASP A 28 -6.46 -7.42 -1.60
C ASP A 28 -6.74 -7.13 -0.12
N GLU A 29 -6.00 -7.78 0.78
CA GLU A 29 -6.20 -7.62 2.21
C GLU A 29 -5.75 -6.23 2.68
N LEU A 30 -4.62 -5.72 2.16
CA LEU A 30 -4.20 -4.35 2.39
C LEU A 30 -5.23 -3.35 1.86
N GLU A 31 -5.80 -3.60 0.68
CA GLU A 31 -6.84 -2.74 0.11
C GLU A 31 -8.10 -2.75 0.98
N LEU A 32 -8.51 -3.91 1.48
CA LEU A 32 -9.67 -4.06 2.36
C LEU A 32 -9.45 -3.31 3.69
N VAL A 33 -8.24 -3.37 4.24
CA VAL A 33 -7.85 -2.60 5.42
C VAL A 33 -7.88 -1.10 5.13
N LEU A 34 -7.31 -0.68 4.01
CA LEU A 34 -7.34 0.72 3.56
C LEU A 34 -8.77 1.22 3.28
N LEU A 35 -9.69 0.34 2.88
CA LEU A 35 -11.13 0.61 2.73
C LEU A 35 -11.85 0.68 4.08
N GLN A 36 -11.40 -0.08 5.08
CA GLN A 36 -11.93 0.01 6.45
C GLN A 36 -11.44 1.27 7.18
N LEU A 37 -10.32 1.87 6.75
CA LEU A 37 -9.94 3.19 7.24
C LEU A 37 -10.93 4.26 6.74
N PRO A 38 -11.31 5.22 7.60
CA PRO A 38 -12.04 6.40 7.15
C PRO A 38 -11.26 7.09 6.02
N LEU A 39 -11.92 7.42 4.92
CA LEU A 39 -11.35 8.11 3.75
C LEU A 39 -10.43 9.29 4.13
N VAL A 40 -10.83 10.03 5.16
CA VAL A 40 -10.07 11.14 5.75
C VAL A 40 -8.69 10.71 6.24
N CYS A 41 -8.59 9.58 6.97
CA CYS A 41 -7.32 9.05 7.47
C CYS A 41 -6.37 8.69 6.31
N ARG A 42 -6.90 8.04 5.26
CA ARG A 42 -6.14 7.66 4.06
C ARG A 42 -5.64 8.89 3.31
N GLN A 43 -6.50 9.89 3.10
CA GLN A 43 -6.14 11.14 2.44
C GLN A 43 -5.08 11.93 3.20
N VAL A 44 -5.22 12.06 4.53
CA VAL A 44 -4.24 12.73 5.39
C VAL A 44 -2.87 12.07 5.25
N PHE A 45 -2.82 10.73 5.28
CA PHE A 45 -1.58 10.00 5.10
C PHE A 45 -0.99 10.19 3.70
N LEU A 46 -1.80 10.02 2.65
CA LEU A 46 -1.35 10.14 1.26
C LEU A 46 -0.82 11.54 0.95
N TRP A 47 -1.53 12.58 1.36
CA TRP A 47 -1.11 13.96 1.19
C TRP A 47 0.15 14.30 1.98
N ASN A 48 0.32 13.73 3.17
CA ASN A 48 1.55 13.94 3.92
C ASN A 48 2.74 13.16 3.34
N LYS A 49 2.53 11.90 2.90
CA LYS A 49 3.62 11.00 2.48
C LYS A 49 4.00 11.09 1.01
N ILE A 50 3.04 11.25 0.11
CA ILE A 50 3.26 11.28 -1.35
C ILE A 50 3.39 12.71 -1.83
N GLU A 51 2.49 13.59 -1.39
CA GLU A 51 2.44 14.97 -1.87
C GLU A 51 3.27 15.94 -1.02
N GLY A 52 3.67 15.53 0.19
CA GLY A 52 4.49 16.37 1.08
C GLY A 52 3.73 17.53 1.75
N TYR A 53 2.39 17.52 1.75
CA TYR A 53 1.61 18.55 2.43
C TYR A 53 1.83 18.50 3.95
N SER A 54 1.88 19.69 4.57
CA SER A 54 1.89 19.82 6.02
C SER A 54 0.52 19.47 6.63
N GLN A 55 0.51 19.05 7.90
CA GLN A 55 -0.74 18.79 8.62
C GLN A 55 -1.70 19.99 8.62
N ARG A 56 -1.14 21.22 8.56
CA ARG A 56 -1.90 22.46 8.45
C ARG A 56 -2.65 22.56 7.13
N GLU A 57 -1.97 22.36 6.01
CA GLU A 57 -2.57 22.44 4.68
C GLU A 57 -3.61 21.35 4.47
N ILE A 58 -3.34 20.16 5.01
CA ILE A 58 -4.29 19.04 4.99
C ILE A 58 -5.54 19.40 5.80
N ALA A 59 -5.38 20.01 6.97
CA ALA A 59 -6.49 20.47 7.82
C ALA A 59 -7.34 21.53 7.11
N GLU A 60 -6.70 22.53 6.50
CA GLU A 60 -7.39 23.57 5.73
C GLU A 60 -8.12 22.99 4.51
N ARG A 61 -7.51 22.05 3.78
CA ARG A 61 -8.13 21.40 2.61
C ARG A 61 -9.33 20.52 2.97
N LEU A 62 -9.27 19.82 4.10
CA LEU A 62 -10.37 18.96 4.57
C LEU A 62 -11.42 19.70 5.39
N GLY A 63 -11.20 20.99 5.69
CA GLY A 63 -12.06 21.75 6.60
C GLY A 63 -12.05 21.20 8.04
N LEU A 64 -10.96 20.55 8.44
CA LEU A 64 -10.79 19.94 9.75
C LEU A 64 -9.86 20.79 10.62
N SER A 65 -9.92 20.60 11.94
CA SER A 65 -8.92 21.17 12.83
C SER A 65 -7.62 20.37 12.77
N GLN A 66 -6.48 21.03 12.99
CA GLN A 66 -5.17 20.37 13.03
C GLN A 66 -5.14 19.23 14.07
N SER A 67 -5.78 19.42 15.23
CA SER A 67 -5.92 18.36 16.25
C SER A 67 -6.71 17.15 15.75
N MET A 68 -7.73 17.38 14.92
CA MET A 68 -8.49 16.30 14.29
C MET A 68 -7.64 15.56 13.26
N VAL A 69 -6.89 16.29 12.42
CA VAL A 69 -5.95 15.72 11.45
C VAL A 69 -4.88 14.89 12.14
N GLU A 70 -4.29 15.37 13.24
CA GLU A 70 -3.28 14.62 14.00
C GLU A 70 -3.87 13.32 14.60
N LYS A 71 -5.11 13.39 15.12
CA LYS A 71 -5.85 12.22 15.61
C LYS A 71 -6.16 11.23 14.50
N HIS A 72 -6.54 11.71 13.31
CA HIS A 72 -6.73 10.89 12.13
C HIS A 72 -5.42 10.27 11.65
N MET A 73 -4.31 11.02 11.67
CA MET A 73 -2.98 10.55 11.27
C MET A 73 -2.47 9.45 12.22
N LYS A 74 -2.60 9.64 13.53
CA LYS A 74 -2.29 8.59 14.52
C LYS A 74 -3.15 7.35 14.32
N ARG A 75 -4.47 7.51 14.13
CA ARG A 75 -5.35 6.38 13.81
C ARG A 75 -4.95 5.68 12.52
N ALA A 76 -4.65 6.42 11.46
CA ALA A 76 -4.21 5.87 10.18
C ALA A 76 -2.93 5.04 10.35
N LEU A 77 -1.93 5.61 11.03
CA LEU A 77 -0.65 4.96 11.29
C LEU A 77 -0.80 3.73 12.18
N THR A 78 -1.59 3.80 13.25
CA THR A 78 -1.85 2.65 14.12
C THR A 78 -2.56 1.53 13.36
N HIS A 79 -3.60 1.84 12.58
CA HIS A 79 -4.28 0.84 11.76
C HIS A 79 -3.34 0.20 10.73
N LEU A 80 -2.50 1.01 10.08
CA LEU A 80 -1.54 0.52 9.09
C LEU A 80 -0.42 -0.32 9.75
N GLN A 81 0.09 0.11 10.91
CA GLN A 81 1.09 -0.63 11.68
C GLN A 81 0.55 -1.93 12.24
N THR A 82 -0.66 -1.94 12.81
CA THR A 82 -1.29 -3.17 13.32
C THR A 82 -1.44 -4.19 12.20
N HIS A 83 -1.88 -3.78 11.01
CA HIS A 83 -1.98 -4.71 9.89
C HIS A 83 -0.61 -5.14 9.36
N LEU A 84 0.33 -4.22 9.12
CA LEU A 84 1.68 -4.60 8.66
C LEU A 84 2.41 -5.51 9.65
N TYR A 85 2.18 -5.36 10.95
CA TYR A 85 2.78 -6.20 11.97
C TYR A 85 2.16 -7.61 12.01
N LEU A 86 0.85 -7.73 11.78
CA LEU A 86 0.20 -9.04 11.63
C LEU A 86 0.72 -9.79 10.40
N PHE A 87 0.98 -9.10 9.29
CA PHE A 87 1.52 -9.71 8.08
C PHE A 87 3.01 -10.10 8.15
N GLN A 88 3.79 -9.57 9.10
CA GLN A 88 5.20 -9.98 9.28
C GLN A 88 5.36 -11.26 10.13
N GLN A 89 4.26 -11.88 10.56
CA GLN A 89 4.27 -13.06 11.43
C GLN A 89 3.82 -14.37 10.76
N ASP A 90 3.38 -14.33 9.50
CA ASP A 90 3.01 -15.51 8.69
C ASP A 90 4.12 -15.92 7.72
#